data_AF-A0A7R9AHW1-F1
#
_entry.id   AF-A0A7R9AHW1-F1
#
_cell.length_a   1.000
_cell.length_b   1.000
_cell.length_c   1.000
_cell.angle_alpha   90.00
_cell.angle_beta   90.00
_cell.angle_gamma   90.00
#
_symmetry.space_group_name_H-M   'P 1'
#
loop_
_entity.id
_entity.type
_entity.pdbx_description
1 polymer ?
#
loop_
_entity_poly.entity_id
_entity_poly.type
_entity_poly.pdbx_seq_one_letter_code
_entity_poly.pdbx_strand_id
1 'polypeptide(L)'
;HPHQQSCPLAFSPTGSEKCFTFPVPAVPEQRGRLHLHLTLQGYEAKDSESVTIMEYPSLVFVQTEKSLYLPGQTVRFRVLVLDAALKPLDDQVREVWVEDPSGTQTTRWKEPPSKAGFVQLQFQLAPESSFGNWMIKVAVMGRSREEAKQFEVSKYVLPKFSVDIQTPKVFYGDASTLDLNVCARYTNGGIVEGELSLRVEPSIFLFDYIRGSYPGFMKAFHINVDKYTPVIHHRMKGCHKASIPAEVLGMDDQELAPSAVNITAIVREKGTGVRFEESVVLDVERNPLDLDLHVSPTHFKPGFVYNGLV
;
A
#
# COMPACT_ATOMS: atom_id res chain seq x y z
N HIS A 1 -1.01 -21.10 -17.57
CA HIS A 1 -1.41 -22.47 -17.15
C HIS A 1 -0.24 -23.21 -16.54
N PRO A 2 -0.29 -23.51 -15.23
CA PRO A 2 0.35 -24.73 -14.73
C PRO A 2 -0.55 -25.52 -13.77
N HIS A 3 -1.88 -25.52 -13.98
CA HIS A 3 -2.80 -26.49 -13.38
C HIS A 3 -3.92 -26.91 -14.35
N GLN A 4 -3.59 -27.11 -15.62
CA GLN A 4 -4.28 -28.21 -16.31
C GLN A 4 -3.64 -29.45 -15.69
N GLN A 5 -4.33 -30.13 -14.78
CA GLN A 5 -4.05 -31.54 -14.52
C GLN A 5 -4.12 -32.22 -15.89
N SER A 6 -2.97 -32.40 -16.52
CA SER A 6 -2.86 -33.24 -17.69
C SER A 6 -3.27 -34.62 -17.22
N CYS A 7 -4.40 -35.12 -17.76
CA CYS A 7 -4.77 -36.51 -17.59
C CYS A 7 -3.52 -37.38 -17.75
N PRO A 8 -3.16 -38.20 -16.76
CA PRO A 8 -2.00 -39.05 -16.89
C PRO A 8 -2.23 -39.97 -18.10
N LEU A 9 -1.28 -39.96 -19.05
CA LEU A 9 -1.33 -40.82 -20.24
C LEU A 9 -0.99 -42.29 -19.90
N ALA A 10 -0.67 -42.62 -18.64
CA ALA A 10 -0.48 -43.98 -18.16
C ALA A 10 -0.57 -43.98 -16.61
N PHE A 11 -1.12 -44.99 -15.91
CA PHE A 11 -0.70 -46.40 -15.93
C PHE A 11 -1.64 -47.31 -15.10
N SER A 12 -1.92 -48.55 -15.53
CA SER A 12 -1.81 -49.80 -14.73
C SER A 12 -2.61 -50.97 -15.36
N PRO A 13 -2.13 -52.23 -15.35
CA PRO A 13 -2.56 -53.30 -16.28
C PRO A 13 -3.91 -53.98 -15.96
N THR A 14 -4.67 -53.53 -14.95
CA THR A 14 -5.89 -54.22 -14.47
C THR A 14 -7.15 -53.34 -14.44
N GLY A 15 -7.12 -52.15 -15.04
CA GLY A 15 -8.29 -51.25 -15.11
C GLY A 15 -8.25 -50.33 -16.34
N SER A 16 -9.39 -49.73 -16.69
CA SER A 16 -9.50 -48.73 -17.75
C SER A 16 -9.77 -47.35 -17.15
N GLU A 17 -8.90 -46.39 -17.43
CA GLU A 17 -9.10 -44.98 -17.09
C GLU A 17 -9.66 -44.21 -18.29
N LYS A 18 -10.59 -43.29 -18.06
CA LYS A 18 -11.16 -42.44 -19.10
C LYS A 18 -11.29 -41.02 -18.60
N CYS A 19 -10.68 -40.10 -19.32
CA CYS A 19 -10.84 -38.68 -19.05
C CYS A 19 -12.10 -38.11 -19.71
N PHE A 20 -12.68 -37.13 -19.04
CA PHE A 20 -13.79 -36.35 -19.53
C PHE A 20 -13.52 -34.87 -19.27
N THR A 21 -14.07 -34.02 -20.13
CA THR A 21 -14.01 -32.58 -20.01
C THR A 21 -15.42 -32.03 -20.12
N PHE A 22 -15.76 -31.06 -19.29
CA PHE A 22 -17.04 -30.36 -19.33
C PHE A 22 -16.80 -28.86 -19.13
N PRO A 23 -17.64 -27.99 -19.73
CA PRO A 23 -17.52 -26.55 -19.53
C PRO A 23 -17.90 -26.19 -18.10
N VAL A 24 -17.07 -25.37 -17.44
CA VAL A 24 -17.38 -24.80 -16.13
C VAL A 24 -18.03 -23.42 -16.35
N PRO A 25 -19.20 -23.13 -15.76
CA PRO A 25 -19.86 -21.85 -15.94
C PRO A 25 -19.06 -20.71 -15.28
N ALA A 26 -19.07 -19.52 -15.89
CA ALA A 26 -18.45 -18.31 -15.34
C ALA A 26 -19.34 -17.72 -14.24
N VAL A 27 -19.21 -18.26 -13.04
CA VAL A 27 -19.93 -17.85 -11.82
C VAL A 27 -18.96 -17.26 -10.81
N PRO A 28 -19.44 -16.39 -9.88
CA PRO A 28 -18.65 -15.98 -8.72
C PRO A 28 -18.14 -17.19 -7.93
N GLU A 29 -17.13 -16.98 -7.11
CA GLU A 29 -16.57 -18.06 -6.30
C GLU A 29 -17.67 -18.76 -5.48
N GLN A 30 -17.82 -20.06 -5.70
CA GLN A 30 -18.84 -20.85 -5.02
C GLN A 30 -18.40 -22.29 -4.82
N ARG A 31 -18.87 -22.88 -3.73
CA ARG A 31 -18.71 -24.32 -3.49
C ARG A 31 -19.80 -25.07 -4.23
N GLY A 32 -19.39 -26.05 -5.02
CA GLY A 32 -20.25 -27.00 -5.71
C GLY A 32 -20.00 -28.43 -5.23
N ARG A 33 -20.80 -29.35 -5.76
CA ARG A 33 -20.60 -30.79 -5.60
C ARG A 33 -20.64 -31.43 -6.98
N LEU A 34 -19.56 -32.13 -7.33
CA LEU A 34 -19.51 -32.94 -8.55
C LEU A 34 -20.21 -34.26 -8.25
N HIS A 35 -21.14 -34.67 -9.11
CA HIS A 35 -21.83 -35.95 -8.99
C HIS A 35 -21.42 -36.84 -10.17
N LEU A 36 -20.83 -37.99 -9.86
CA LEU A 36 -20.51 -39.02 -10.84
C LEU A 36 -21.61 -40.09 -10.80
N HIS A 37 -22.21 -40.39 -11.95
CA HIS A 37 -23.14 -41.51 -12.08
C HIS A 37 -22.70 -42.39 -13.25
N LEU A 38 -22.37 -43.64 -12.96
CA LEU A 38 -21.91 -44.62 -13.93
C LEU A 38 -22.92 -45.77 -14.03
N THR A 39 -23.33 -46.09 -15.25
CA THR A 39 -24.21 -47.23 -15.55
C THR A 39 -23.48 -48.17 -16.50
N LEU A 40 -23.28 -49.43 -16.09
CA LEU A 40 -22.59 -50.44 -16.88
C LEU A 40 -23.34 -51.78 -16.80
N GLN A 41 -23.86 -52.27 -17.93
CA GLN A 41 -24.51 -53.60 -18.03
C GLN A 41 -25.55 -53.89 -16.92
N GLY A 42 -26.31 -52.87 -16.50
CA GLY A 42 -27.33 -52.99 -15.45
C GLY A 42 -26.85 -52.69 -14.03
N TYR A 43 -25.56 -52.44 -13.82
CA TYR A 43 -24.99 -51.96 -12.55
C TYR A 43 -24.94 -50.43 -12.53
N GLU A 44 -25.33 -49.82 -11.40
CA GLU A 44 -25.20 -48.39 -11.14
C GLU A 44 -24.18 -48.14 -10.02
N ALA A 45 -23.29 -47.17 -10.23
CA ALA A 45 -22.39 -46.63 -9.21
C ALA A 45 -22.50 -45.10 -9.17
N LYS A 46 -22.54 -44.55 -7.95
CA LYS A 46 -22.65 -43.10 -7.72
C LYS A 46 -21.55 -42.67 -6.76
N ASP A 47 -20.93 -41.55 -7.07
CA ASP A 47 -19.95 -40.91 -6.20
C ASP A 47 -20.13 -39.40 -6.22
N SER A 48 -19.62 -38.70 -5.20
CA SER A 48 -19.65 -37.25 -5.17
C SER A 48 -18.49 -36.63 -4.43
N GLU A 49 -17.96 -35.55 -5.00
CA GLU A 49 -16.84 -34.81 -4.42
C GLU A 49 -17.20 -33.33 -4.29
N SER A 50 -16.72 -32.69 -3.22
CA SER A 50 -16.91 -31.26 -3.02
C SER A 50 -15.85 -30.50 -3.81
N VAL A 51 -16.28 -29.57 -4.65
CA VAL A 51 -15.40 -28.79 -5.54
C VAL A 51 -15.63 -27.29 -5.31
N THR A 52 -14.61 -26.48 -5.53
CA THR A 52 -14.73 -25.02 -5.49
C THR A 52 -14.57 -24.49 -6.90
N ILE A 53 -15.56 -23.74 -7.38
CA ILE A 53 -15.44 -22.96 -8.62
C ILE A 53 -14.80 -21.64 -8.21
N MET A 54 -13.59 -21.38 -8.67
CA MET A 54 -12.90 -20.11 -8.43
C MET A 54 -13.25 -19.09 -9.50
N GLU A 55 -13.17 -17.81 -9.15
CA GLU A 55 -13.27 -16.73 -10.12
C GLU A 55 -12.18 -16.84 -11.19
N TYR A 56 -12.46 -16.23 -12.35
CA TYR A 56 -11.48 -16.20 -13.42
C TYR A 56 -10.21 -15.49 -12.92
N PRO A 57 -9.05 -16.15 -12.90
CA PRO A 57 -7.85 -15.59 -12.30
C PRO A 57 -7.21 -14.60 -13.28
N SER A 58 -7.72 -13.36 -13.24
CA SER A 58 -7.17 -12.22 -13.98
C SER A 58 -6.53 -11.20 -13.05
N LEU A 59 -5.42 -10.63 -13.50
CA LEU A 59 -4.80 -9.46 -12.88
C LEU A 59 -5.21 -8.21 -13.66
N VAL A 60 -5.60 -7.17 -12.95
CA VAL A 60 -6.06 -5.91 -13.56
C VAL A 60 -5.26 -4.77 -12.96
N PHE A 61 -4.63 -3.97 -13.82
CA PHE A 61 -3.84 -2.82 -13.43
C PHE A 61 -4.45 -1.56 -14.02
N VAL A 62 -4.66 -0.55 -13.19
CA VAL A 62 -5.16 0.75 -13.62
C VAL A 62 -4.10 1.81 -13.31
N GLN A 63 -3.68 2.55 -14.34
CA GLN A 63 -2.65 3.57 -14.22
C GLN A 63 -3.11 4.87 -14.87
N THR A 64 -3.00 5.97 -14.13
CA THR A 64 -3.19 7.32 -14.62
C THR A 64 -1.85 7.93 -15.08
N GLU A 65 -1.88 8.90 -16.00
CA GLU A 65 -0.70 9.64 -16.45
C GLU A 65 -0.04 10.43 -15.30
N LYS A 66 -0.88 11.00 -14.42
CA LYS A 66 -0.49 11.74 -13.21
C LYS A 66 -1.29 11.25 -12.01
N SER A 67 -0.74 11.40 -10.81
CA SER A 67 -1.48 11.20 -9.56
C SER A 67 -2.31 12.44 -9.16
N LEU A 68 -1.95 13.61 -9.70
CA LEU A 68 -2.53 14.92 -9.36
C LEU A 68 -2.87 15.72 -10.62
N TYR A 69 -4.09 16.26 -10.67
CA TYR A 69 -4.58 17.08 -11.78
C TYR A 69 -5.14 18.42 -11.28
N LEU A 70 -5.07 19.43 -12.14
CA LEU A 70 -5.79 20.69 -11.97
C LEU A 70 -7.21 20.56 -12.54
N PRO A 71 -8.20 21.32 -12.03
CA PRO A 71 -9.47 21.50 -12.71
C PRO A 71 -9.26 21.95 -14.17
N GLY A 72 -10.10 21.46 -15.08
CA GLY A 72 -9.95 21.74 -16.51
C GLY A 72 -8.85 20.93 -17.22
N GLN A 73 -8.14 20.01 -16.57
CA GLN A 73 -7.19 19.12 -17.25
C GLN A 73 -7.85 17.85 -17.81
N THR A 74 -7.30 17.33 -18.90
CA THR A 74 -7.64 16.00 -19.40
C THR A 74 -6.93 14.94 -18.55
N VAL A 75 -7.71 14.03 -17.97
CA VAL A 75 -7.18 12.85 -17.28
C VAL A 75 -7.04 11.73 -18.30
N ARG A 76 -5.82 11.20 -18.44
CA ARG A 76 -5.53 10.04 -19.27
C ARG A 76 -5.15 8.87 -18.40
N PHE A 77 -5.67 7.69 -18.74
CA PHE A 77 -5.38 6.47 -18.00
C PHE A 77 -5.46 5.25 -18.90
N ARG A 78 -4.88 4.15 -18.41
CA ARG A 78 -4.92 2.84 -19.06
C ARG A 78 -5.28 1.75 -18.07
N VAL A 79 -5.98 0.74 -18.58
CA VAL A 79 -6.26 -0.50 -17.90
C VAL A 79 -5.51 -1.62 -18.62
N LEU A 80 -4.84 -2.49 -17.88
CA LEU A 80 -4.21 -3.71 -18.39
C LEU A 80 -4.84 -4.92 -17.73
N VAL A 81 -5.33 -5.86 -18.52
CA VAL A 81 -5.87 -7.14 -18.04
C VAL A 81 -4.96 -8.29 -18.47
N LEU A 82 -4.53 -9.10 -17.52
CA LEU A 82 -3.66 -10.26 -17.72
C LEU A 82 -4.30 -11.53 -17.16
N ASP A 83 -3.98 -12.69 -17.72
CA ASP A 83 -4.26 -13.98 -17.10
C ASP A 83 -3.25 -14.34 -15.99
N ALA A 84 -3.47 -15.45 -15.31
CA ALA A 84 -2.56 -15.99 -14.30
C ALA A 84 -1.14 -16.34 -14.82
N ALA A 85 -0.95 -16.41 -16.14
CA ALA A 85 0.35 -16.61 -16.78
C ALA A 85 0.98 -15.29 -17.27
N LEU A 86 0.43 -14.14 -16.85
CA LEU A 86 0.85 -12.80 -17.24
C LEU A 86 0.71 -12.52 -18.74
N LYS A 87 -0.19 -13.23 -19.42
CA LYS A 87 -0.51 -12.98 -20.83
C LYS A 87 -1.67 -12.00 -20.95
N PRO A 88 -1.63 -11.07 -21.92
CA PRO A 88 -2.70 -10.12 -22.12
C PRO A 88 -4.01 -10.81 -22.52
N LEU A 89 -5.10 -10.31 -21.95
CA LEU A 89 -6.46 -10.76 -22.27
C LEU A 89 -7.25 -9.62 -22.91
N ASP A 90 -7.64 -9.81 -24.16
CA ASP A 90 -8.43 -8.83 -24.90
C ASP A 90 -9.93 -8.95 -24.61
N ASP A 91 -10.61 -7.81 -24.70
CA ASP A 91 -12.05 -7.61 -24.60
C ASP A 91 -12.68 -8.19 -23.31
N GLN A 92 -11.92 -8.18 -22.21
CA GLN A 92 -12.39 -8.64 -20.89
C GLN A 92 -12.97 -7.54 -20.01
N VAL A 93 -12.73 -6.27 -20.33
CA VAL A 93 -13.24 -5.15 -19.53
C VAL A 93 -14.72 -4.96 -19.83
N ARG A 94 -15.58 -5.25 -18.85
CA ARG A 94 -17.03 -5.07 -18.95
C ARG A 94 -17.39 -3.59 -18.88
N GLU A 95 -16.79 -2.88 -17.94
CA GLU A 95 -17.15 -1.50 -17.66
C GLU A 95 -16.00 -0.74 -16.98
N VAL A 96 -15.86 0.53 -17.34
CA VAL A 96 -15.02 1.50 -16.63
C VAL A 96 -15.85 2.72 -16.28
N TRP A 97 -15.70 3.26 -15.08
CA TRP A 97 -16.31 4.54 -14.72
C TRP A 97 -15.46 5.37 -13.77
N VAL A 98 -15.79 6.66 -13.69
CA VAL A 98 -15.12 7.63 -12.84
C VAL A 98 -16.10 8.16 -11.81
N GLU A 99 -15.71 8.11 -10.55
CA GLU A 99 -16.42 8.71 -9.42
C GLU A 99 -15.69 9.98 -8.97
N ASP A 100 -16.45 11.03 -8.72
CA ASP A 100 -15.96 12.24 -8.07
C ASP A 100 -15.78 12.02 -6.54
N PRO A 101 -15.27 13.00 -5.79
CA PRO A 101 -15.06 12.88 -4.33
C PRO A 101 -16.34 12.66 -3.52
N SER A 102 -17.52 12.92 -4.11
CA SER A 102 -18.83 12.65 -3.48
C SER A 102 -19.33 11.23 -3.76
N GLY A 103 -18.63 10.45 -4.58
CA GLY A 103 -19.05 9.14 -5.06
C GLY A 103 -19.98 9.20 -6.27
N THR A 104 -20.16 10.37 -6.88
CA THR A 104 -21.02 10.54 -8.05
C THR A 104 -20.31 10.06 -9.30
N GLN A 105 -20.95 9.18 -10.06
CA GLN A 105 -20.42 8.69 -11.34
C GLN A 105 -20.52 9.78 -12.42
N THR A 106 -19.38 10.29 -12.87
CA THR A 106 -19.30 11.41 -13.83
C THR A 106 -19.10 10.94 -15.26
N THR A 107 -18.37 9.84 -15.46
CA THR A 107 -18.06 9.28 -16.79
C THR A 107 -18.14 7.76 -16.78
N ARG A 108 -18.59 7.16 -17.89
CA ARG A 108 -18.77 5.71 -18.03
C ARG A 108 -18.42 5.24 -19.43
N TRP A 109 -17.72 4.12 -19.52
CA TRP A 109 -17.46 3.37 -20.75
C TRP A 109 -17.92 1.92 -20.55
N LYS A 110 -18.77 1.43 -21.45
CA LYS A 110 -19.21 0.03 -21.49
C LYS A 110 -18.42 -0.69 -22.56
N GLU A 111 -17.91 -1.87 -22.24
CA GLU A 111 -17.18 -2.76 -23.15
C GLU A 111 -16.15 -2.01 -24.02
N PRO A 112 -15.23 -1.22 -23.41
CA PRO A 112 -14.26 -0.47 -24.18
C PRO A 112 -13.33 -1.43 -24.93
N PRO A 113 -13.02 -1.15 -26.21
CA PRO A 113 -12.18 -2.03 -27.01
C PRO A 113 -10.77 -2.10 -26.41
N SER A 114 -10.17 -3.30 -26.43
CA SER A 114 -8.79 -3.47 -26.01
C SER A 114 -7.88 -3.91 -27.14
N LYS A 115 -6.57 -3.73 -26.93
CA LYS A 115 -5.54 -4.29 -27.80
C LYS A 115 -4.37 -4.76 -26.96
N ALA A 116 -4.01 -6.04 -27.10
CA ALA A 116 -2.96 -6.66 -26.28
C ALA A 116 -3.20 -6.45 -24.77
N GLY A 117 -4.45 -6.61 -24.34
CA GLY A 117 -4.90 -6.48 -22.95
C GLY A 117 -5.02 -5.04 -22.46
N PHE A 118 -4.67 -4.04 -23.29
CA PHE A 118 -4.75 -2.63 -22.92
C PHE A 118 -6.05 -1.98 -23.38
N VAL A 119 -6.69 -1.27 -22.45
CA VAL A 119 -7.72 -0.28 -22.72
C VAL A 119 -7.14 1.09 -22.38
N GLN A 120 -7.18 2.03 -23.32
CA GLN A 120 -6.69 3.40 -23.12
C GLN A 120 -7.85 4.38 -23.24
N LEU A 121 -8.07 5.16 -22.18
CA LEU A 121 -9.20 6.06 -22.05
C LEU A 121 -8.74 7.43 -21.56
N GLN A 122 -9.55 8.44 -21.86
CA GLN A 122 -9.36 9.79 -21.38
C GLN A 122 -10.69 10.48 -21.16
N PHE A 123 -10.74 11.39 -20.20
CA PHE A 123 -11.88 12.28 -19.98
C PHE A 123 -11.41 13.67 -19.56
N GLN A 124 -12.26 14.66 -19.77
CA GLN A 124 -11.96 16.06 -19.50
C GLN A 124 -12.56 16.46 -18.15
N LEU A 125 -11.73 16.91 -17.20
CA LEU A 125 -12.24 17.55 -15.98
C LEU A 125 -12.86 18.90 -16.34
N ALA A 126 -13.95 19.24 -15.67
CA ALA A 126 -14.56 20.54 -15.79
C ALA A 126 -13.67 21.60 -15.10
N PRO A 127 -13.65 22.87 -15.55
CA PRO A 127 -12.97 23.96 -14.85
C PRO A 127 -13.43 24.13 -13.39
N GLU A 128 -14.67 23.76 -13.10
CA GLU A 128 -15.34 23.80 -11.79
C GLU A 128 -15.36 22.45 -11.05
N SER A 129 -14.60 21.46 -11.51
CA SER A 129 -14.51 20.15 -10.84
C SER A 129 -14.13 20.29 -9.37
N SER A 130 -14.80 19.50 -8.53
CA SER A 130 -14.55 19.44 -7.09
C SER A 130 -13.13 18.97 -6.78
N PHE A 131 -12.52 19.61 -5.79
CA PHE A 131 -11.23 19.19 -5.25
C PHE A 131 -11.37 17.93 -4.40
N GLY A 132 -10.32 17.13 -4.36
CA GLY A 132 -10.23 15.93 -3.54
C GLY A 132 -9.90 14.68 -4.35
N ASN A 133 -10.18 13.53 -3.75
CA ASN A 133 -9.86 12.22 -4.29
C ASN A 133 -10.95 11.75 -5.25
N TRP A 134 -10.56 11.55 -6.50
CA TRP A 134 -11.39 10.96 -7.55
C TRP A 134 -10.98 9.50 -7.75
N MET A 135 -11.89 8.67 -8.24
CA MET A 135 -11.67 7.23 -8.35
C MET A 135 -12.08 6.70 -9.72
N ILE A 136 -11.16 5.98 -10.37
CA ILE A 136 -11.43 5.22 -11.60
C ILE A 136 -11.71 3.79 -11.17
N LYS A 137 -12.88 3.26 -11.51
CA LYS A 137 -13.27 1.87 -11.22
C LYS A 137 -13.43 1.06 -12.50
N VAL A 138 -13.07 -0.21 -12.40
CA VAL A 138 -13.03 -1.16 -13.52
C VAL A 138 -13.69 -2.46 -13.10
N ALA A 139 -14.67 -2.89 -13.88
CA ALA A 139 -15.28 -4.21 -13.78
C ALA A 139 -14.83 -5.09 -14.96
N VAL A 140 -14.41 -6.32 -14.66
CA VAL A 140 -13.93 -7.31 -15.63
C VAL A 140 -14.89 -8.50 -15.67
N MET A 141 -15.05 -9.11 -16.85
CA MET A 141 -15.89 -10.29 -17.04
C MET A 141 -15.42 -11.46 -16.16
N GLY A 142 -16.37 -12.19 -15.55
CA GLY A 142 -16.06 -13.38 -14.74
C GLY A 142 -15.38 -13.09 -13.39
N ARG A 143 -15.33 -11.83 -12.96
CA ARG A 143 -14.77 -11.39 -11.68
C ARG A 143 -15.82 -10.64 -10.88
N SER A 144 -15.98 -10.95 -9.59
CA SER A 144 -16.93 -10.22 -8.74
C SER A 144 -16.33 -8.92 -8.21
N ARG A 145 -15.01 -8.94 -7.96
CA ARG A 145 -14.27 -7.80 -7.41
C ARG A 145 -13.95 -6.77 -8.50
N GLU A 146 -14.33 -5.53 -8.22
CA GLU A 146 -13.94 -4.35 -8.98
C GLU A 146 -12.54 -3.88 -8.58
N GLU A 147 -11.84 -3.28 -9.54
CA GLU A 147 -10.51 -2.73 -9.35
C GLU A 147 -10.59 -1.22 -9.44
N ALA A 148 -9.89 -0.53 -8.55
CA ALA A 148 -10.00 0.91 -8.38
C ALA A 148 -8.64 1.60 -8.34
N LYS A 149 -8.56 2.78 -8.96
CA LYS A 149 -7.39 3.65 -8.90
C LYS A 149 -7.79 5.08 -8.56
N GLN A 150 -7.24 5.58 -7.47
CA GLN A 150 -7.41 6.96 -7.03
C GLN A 150 -6.45 7.90 -7.77
N PHE A 151 -6.92 9.11 -8.06
CA PHE A 151 -6.11 10.28 -8.39
C PHE A 151 -6.71 11.51 -7.69
N GLU A 152 -5.91 12.55 -7.49
CA GLU A 152 -6.34 13.76 -6.79
C GLU A 152 -6.57 14.91 -7.77
N VAL A 153 -7.63 15.70 -7.54
CA VAL A 153 -7.85 16.99 -8.18
C VAL A 153 -7.64 18.08 -7.15
N SER A 154 -6.71 18.98 -7.39
CA SER A 154 -6.37 20.05 -6.45
C SER A 154 -6.01 21.32 -7.21
N LYS A 155 -5.98 22.46 -6.52
CA LYS A 155 -5.45 23.73 -7.07
C LYS A 155 -3.92 23.70 -7.22
N TYR A 156 -3.28 22.58 -6.87
CA TYR A 156 -1.85 22.47 -6.70
C TYR A 156 -1.05 23.01 -7.88
N VAL A 157 -0.22 24.00 -7.56
CA VAL A 157 0.80 24.54 -8.45
C VAL A 157 2.06 23.71 -8.26
N LEU A 158 2.69 23.27 -9.35
CA LEU A 158 3.96 22.57 -9.33
C LEU A 158 4.94 23.31 -8.39
N PRO A 159 5.50 22.66 -7.36
CA PRO A 159 6.44 23.30 -6.45
C PRO A 159 7.64 23.75 -7.24
N LYS A 160 8.06 24.99 -7.01
CA LYS A 160 9.30 25.48 -7.61
C LYS A 160 10.52 24.77 -7.04
N PHE A 161 10.41 24.27 -5.81
CA PHE A 161 11.45 23.55 -5.09
C PHE A 161 10.86 22.48 -4.18
N SER A 162 11.69 21.50 -3.81
CA SER A 162 11.38 20.47 -2.82
C SER A 162 12.24 20.64 -1.57
N VAL A 163 11.74 20.17 -0.43
CA VAL A 163 12.47 20.05 0.84
C VAL A 163 12.70 18.57 1.11
N ASP A 164 13.90 18.22 1.53
CA ASP A 164 14.34 16.86 1.82
C ASP A 164 14.92 16.83 3.23
N ILE A 165 14.38 15.96 4.10
CA ILE A 165 14.85 15.77 5.47
C ILE A 165 15.61 14.46 5.52
N GLN A 166 16.93 14.55 5.66
CA GLN A 166 17.82 13.40 5.74
C GLN A 166 18.06 13.06 7.19
N THR A 167 17.45 11.97 7.63
CA THR A 167 17.58 11.41 8.98
C THR A 167 18.60 10.27 9.01
N PRO A 168 19.11 9.88 10.20
CA PRO A 168 19.83 8.63 10.33
C PRO A 168 18.89 7.45 10.02
N LYS A 169 19.46 6.33 9.57
CA LYS A 169 18.68 5.12 9.29
C LYS A 169 18.02 4.54 10.54
N VAL A 170 18.70 4.68 11.68
CA VAL A 170 18.27 4.20 12.99
C VAL A 170 18.60 5.30 13.99
N PHE A 171 17.66 5.59 14.88
CA PHE A 171 17.86 6.50 15.99
C PHE A 171 17.64 5.75 17.29
N TYR A 172 18.71 5.58 18.06
CA TYR A 172 18.67 4.78 19.28
C TYR A 172 18.17 5.60 20.47
N GLY A 173 17.44 4.95 21.39
CA GLY A 173 16.92 5.59 22.60
C GLY A 173 18.00 6.11 23.56
N ASP A 174 19.24 5.63 23.44
CA ASP A 174 20.42 6.07 24.22
C ASP A 174 21.34 7.04 23.44
N ALA A 175 20.94 7.46 22.25
CA ALA A 175 21.70 8.42 21.47
C ALA A 175 21.76 9.78 22.18
N SER A 176 22.92 10.46 22.12
CA SER A 176 23.09 11.79 22.73
C SER A 176 22.52 12.93 21.89
N THR A 177 22.54 12.78 20.56
CA THR A 177 22.02 13.77 19.61
C THR A 177 21.27 13.09 18.47
N LEU A 178 20.25 13.77 17.96
CA LEU A 178 19.64 13.52 16.66
C LEU A 178 20.30 14.43 15.63
N ASP A 179 21.15 13.85 14.80
CA ASP A 179 21.81 14.56 13.70
C ASP A 179 21.03 14.38 12.40
N LEU A 180 20.60 15.48 11.78
CA LEU A 180 19.86 15.46 10.54
C LEU A 180 20.33 16.56 9.58
N ASN A 181 19.99 16.42 8.30
CA ASN A 181 20.31 17.41 7.28
C ASN A 181 19.06 17.77 6.49
N VAL A 182 18.70 19.05 6.49
CA VAL A 182 17.56 19.56 5.71
C VAL A 182 18.08 20.26 4.47
N CYS A 183 17.69 19.77 3.29
CA CYS A 183 18.06 20.34 2.01
C CYS A 183 16.84 20.90 1.29
N ALA A 184 17.00 22.04 0.60
CA ALA A 184 15.99 22.63 -0.27
C ALA A 184 16.59 22.90 -1.66
N ARG A 185 15.95 22.37 -2.70
CA ARG A 185 16.43 22.48 -4.10
C ARG A 185 15.29 22.76 -5.06
N TYR A 186 15.53 23.65 -6.01
CA TYR A 186 14.62 23.88 -7.12
C TYR A 186 14.54 22.65 -8.02
N THR A 187 13.43 22.50 -8.73
CA THR A 187 13.21 21.39 -9.69
C THR A 187 14.26 21.34 -10.80
N ASN A 188 14.94 22.45 -11.10
CA ASN A 188 16.07 22.52 -12.04
C ASN A 188 17.44 22.19 -11.41
N GLY A 189 17.47 21.76 -10.14
CA GLY A 189 18.69 21.43 -9.41
C GLY A 189 19.38 22.61 -8.70
N GLY A 190 18.89 23.85 -8.88
CA GLY A 190 19.41 25.01 -8.18
C GLY A 190 19.23 24.92 -6.66
N ILE A 191 20.11 25.56 -5.90
CA ILE A 191 19.99 25.65 -4.44
C ILE A 191 18.95 26.71 -4.04
N VAL A 192 18.16 26.41 -3.00
CA VAL A 192 17.22 27.38 -2.44
C VAL A 192 17.91 28.15 -1.31
N GLU A 193 17.84 29.49 -1.36
CA GLU A 193 18.15 30.35 -0.22
C GLU A 193 16.85 30.71 0.49
N GLY A 194 16.83 30.64 1.82
CA GLY A 194 15.59 30.85 2.56
C GLY A 194 15.72 30.78 4.07
N GLU A 195 14.56 30.81 4.73
CA GLU A 195 14.40 30.62 6.16
C GLU A 195 13.83 29.23 6.43
N LEU A 196 14.52 28.45 7.26
CA LEU A 196 14.11 27.15 7.76
C LEU A 196 13.46 27.32 9.13
N SER A 197 12.32 26.66 9.34
CA SER A 197 11.71 26.39 10.63
C SER A 197 11.63 24.87 10.79
N LEU A 198 12.43 24.31 11.69
CA LEU A 198 12.50 22.89 11.99
C LEU A 198 11.82 22.62 13.32
N ARG A 199 10.69 21.92 13.32
CA ARG A 199 9.99 21.43 14.53
C ARG A 199 10.31 19.95 14.68
N VAL A 200 10.76 19.54 15.85
CA VAL A 200 11.06 18.13 16.16
C VAL A 200 10.21 17.77 17.37
N GLU A 201 9.28 16.84 17.22
CA GLU A 201 8.27 16.52 18.22
C GLU A 201 8.36 15.03 18.61
N PRO A 202 8.58 14.70 19.89
CA PRO A 202 8.56 13.33 20.34
C PRO A 202 7.13 12.77 20.25
N SER A 203 7.01 11.56 19.72
CA SER A 203 5.77 10.82 19.60
C SER A 203 5.74 9.68 20.62
N ILE A 204 4.62 9.56 21.33
CA ILE A 204 4.40 8.54 22.36
C ILE A 204 3.31 7.56 21.91
N PHE A 205 3.58 6.26 21.99
CA PHE A 205 2.52 5.24 21.92
C PHE A 205 1.86 5.10 23.30
N LEU A 206 0.74 5.80 23.50
CA LEU A 206 -0.08 5.73 24.73
C LEU A 206 -0.72 4.34 25.02
N PHE A 207 -0.39 3.30 24.25
CA PHE A 207 -1.12 2.03 24.27
C PHE A 207 -0.55 0.95 25.20
N ASP A 208 0.73 1.01 25.60
CA ASP A 208 1.31 -0.05 26.46
C ASP A 208 0.95 0.06 27.95
N TYR A 209 0.41 1.19 28.40
CA TYR A 209 -0.10 1.32 29.77
C TYR A 209 -1.54 0.82 29.95
N ILE A 210 -2.30 0.59 28.87
CA ILE A 210 -3.76 0.35 28.95
C ILE A 210 -4.12 -1.14 29.08
N ARG A 211 -3.20 -2.09 28.83
CA ARG A 211 -3.47 -3.53 29.01
C ARG A 211 -3.20 -4.07 30.42
N GLY A 212 -2.81 -3.23 31.37
CA GLY A 212 -2.64 -3.56 32.79
C GLY A 212 -3.88 -3.29 33.65
N SER A 213 -5.00 -3.96 33.36
CA SER A 213 -5.98 -4.43 34.36
C SER A 213 -6.32 -3.54 35.59
N TYR A 214 -6.96 -2.36 35.45
CA TYR A 214 -7.90 -1.77 36.46
C TYR A 214 -8.71 -0.57 35.89
N PRO A 215 -10.04 -0.65 35.74
CA PRO A 215 -10.88 0.42 35.17
C PRO A 215 -11.15 1.59 36.15
N GLY A 216 -10.23 1.88 37.08
CA GLY A 216 -10.36 2.91 38.12
C GLY A 216 -9.16 3.84 38.30
N PHE A 217 -8.08 3.65 37.53
CA PHE A 217 -6.83 4.42 37.65
C PHE A 217 -6.47 5.15 36.33
N MET A 218 -7.45 5.71 35.62
CA MET A 218 -7.14 6.71 34.59
C MET A 218 -6.83 8.05 35.27
N LYS A 219 -5.64 8.18 35.84
CA LYS A 219 -5.01 9.50 35.82
C LYS A 219 -4.69 9.75 34.35
N ALA A 220 -5.42 10.68 33.73
CA ALA A 220 -4.97 11.29 32.50
C ALA A 220 -3.61 11.94 32.80
N PHE A 221 -2.53 11.20 32.55
CA PHE A 221 -1.18 11.75 32.56
C PHE A 221 -1.14 12.72 31.38
N HIS A 222 -1.36 13.99 31.67
CA HIS A 222 -1.16 15.07 30.72
C HIS A 222 0.34 15.27 30.58
N ILE A 223 0.99 14.42 29.79
CA ILE A 223 2.38 14.65 29.43
C ILE A 223 2.40 15.85 28.48
N ASN A 224 3.05 16.93 28.92
CA ASN A 224 3.16 18.14 28.11
C ASN A 224 4.27 17.95 27.06
N VAL A 225 3.92 17.36 25.92
CA VAL A 225 4.82 17.09 24.80
C VAL A 225 5.43 18.39 24.26
N ASP A 226 4.71 19.51 24.28
CA ASP A 226 5.21 20.80 23.79
C ASP A 226 6.48 21.28 24.52
N LYS A 227 6.69 20.83 25.77
CA LYS A 227 7.93 21.09 26.52
C LYS A 227 9.15 20.47 25.83
N TYR A 228 8.98 19.33 25.18
CA TYR A 228 10.02 18.53 24.53
C TYR A 228 10.02 18.70 22.99
N THR A 229 9.38 19.76 22.49
CA THR A 229 9.25 20.02 21.06
C THR A 229 10.07 21.25 20.66
N PRO A 230 11.39 21.10 20.41
CA PRO A 230 12.21 22.21 19.96
C PRO A 230 11.76 22.71 18.57
N VAL A 231 11.75 24.03 18.42
CA VAL A 231 11.56 24.72 17.14
C VAL A 231 12.82 25.53 16.85
N ILE A 232 13.54 25.15 15.81
CA ILE A 232 14.81 25.75 15.40
C ILE A 232 14.57 26.60 14.15
N HIS A 233 14.88 27.89 14.24
CA HIS A 233 14.86 28.80 13.11
C HIS A 233 16.27 29.06 12.60
N HIS A 234 16.50 28.87 11.31
CA HIS A 234 17.81 29.07 10.70
C HIS A 234 17.72 29.67 9.30
N ARG A 235 18.71 30.47 8.90
CA ARG A 235 18.85 30.93 7.50
C ARG A 235 19.69 29.93 6.73
N MET A 236 19.11 29.28 5.73
CA MET A 236 19.78 28.22 4.97
C MET A 236 20.09 28.64 3.53
N LYS A 237 21.17 28.07 2.99
CA LYS A 237 21.56 28.16 1.58
C LYS A 237 21.82 26.75 1.07
N GLY A 238 20.85 26.17 0.37
CA GLY A 238 20.90 24.79 -0.10
C GLY A 238 20.58 23.79 1.01
N CYS A 239 21.51 23.54 1.94
CA CYS A 239 21.30 22.56 3.01
C CYS A 239 21.73 23.11 4.38
N HIS A 240 21.12 22.58 5.44
CA HIS A 240 21.45 22.88 6.83
C HIS A 240 21.54 21.59 7.64
N LYS A 241 22.71 21.37 8.27
CA LYS A 241 22.91 20.28 9.22
C LYS A 241 22.49 20.77 10.61
N ALA A 242 21.60 20.02 11.25
CA ALA A 242 21.13 20.27 12.61
C ALA A 242 21.52 19.07 13.49
N SER A 243 21.94 19.38 14.71
CA SER A 243 22.19 18.41 15.77
C SER A 243 21.32 18.79 16.95
N ILE A 244 20.28 17.99 17.21
CA ILE A 244 19.32 18.23 18.30
C ILE A 244 19.73 17.36 19.49
N PRO A 245 19.98 17.92 20.69
CA PRO A 245 20.25 17.13 21.88
C PRO A 245 19.08 16.20 22.22
N ALA A 246 19.36 14.94 22.56
CA ALA A 246 18.32 13.97 22.90
C ALA A 246 17.53 14.37 24.17
N GLU A 247 18.18 15.07 25.09
CA GLU A 247 17.59 15.62 26.33
C GLU A 247 16.42 16.57 26.04
N VAL A 248 16.51 17.41 24.99
CA VAL A 248 15.42 18.33 24.65
C VAL A 248 14.23 17.64 24.00
N LEU A 249 14.41 16.38 23.57
CA LEU A 249 13.38 15.51 23.05
C LEU A 249 12.78 14.59 24.13
N GLY A 250 13.25 14.70 25.37
CA GLY A 250 12.80 13.86 26.49
C GLY A 250 13.12 12.37 26.29
N MET A 251 14.24 12.05 25.64
CA MET A 251 14.66 10.66 25.42
C MET A 251 15.05 9.96 26.74
N ASP A 252 15.55 10.72 27.70
CA ASP A 252 15.91 10.31 29.06
C ASP A 252 14.73 10.34 30.04
N ASP A 253 13.61 10.95 29.65
CA ASP A 253 12.39 11.03 30.46
C ASP A 253 11.67 9.68 30.43
N GLN A 254 11.69 8.98 31.57
CA GLN A 254 11.10 7.65 31.72
C GLN A 254 9.56 7.65 31.58
N GLU A 255 8.91 8.80 31.83
CA GLU A 255 7.45 8.93 31.65
C GLU A 255 7.11 9.20 30.18
N LEU A 256 7.94 9.98 29.47
CA LEU A 256 7.73 10.26 28.05
C LEU A 256 8.10 9.05 27.18
N ALA A 257 9.29 8.51 27.38
CA ALA A 257 9.87 7.36 26.67
C ALA A 257 9.43 7.28 25.20
N PRO A 258 9.73 8.29 24.38
CA PRO A 258 9.19 8.39 23.02
C PRO A 258 9.56 7.17 22.19
N SER A 259 8.61 6.76 21.36
CA SER A 259 8.74 5.61 20.46
C SER A 259 9.09 6.04 19.04
N ALA A 260 8.85 7.30 18.69
CA ALA A 260 9.24 7.91 17.45
C ALA A 260 9.44 9.41 17.64
N VAL A 261 10.03 10.07 16.64
CA VAL A 261 10.17 11.52 16.56
C VAL A 261 9.60 11.99 15.23
N ASN A 262 8.65 12.92 15.29
CA ASN A 262 8.08 13.60 14.14
C ASN A 262 8.91 14.84 13.82
N ILE A 263 9.53 14.88 12.65
CA ILE A 263 10.40 15.97 12.21
C ILE A 263 9.68 16.70 11.09
N THR A 264 9.33 17.97 11.31
CA THR A 264 8.68 18.82 10.32
C THR A 264 9.59 19.99 9.96
N ALA A 265 9.93 20.11 8.68
CA ALA A 265 10.75 21.20 8.15
C ALA A 265 9.92 22.08 7.23
N ILE A 266 9.81 23.37 7.58
CA ILE A 266 9.16 24.39 6.76
C ILE A 266 10.23 25.34 6.22
N VAL A 267 10.36 25.41 4.90
CA VAL A 267 11.32 26.29 4.21
C VAL A 267 10.57 27.40 3.48
N ARG A 268 10.90 28.65 3.80
CA ARG A 268 10.41 29.85 3.10
C ARG A 268 11.49 30.36 2.16
N GLU A 269 11.22 30.33 0.86
CA GLU A 269 12.13 30.82 -0.19
C GLU A 269 12.33 32.34 -0.10
N LYS A 270 13.59 32.77 -0.21
CA LYS A 270 13.99 34.17 -0.35
C LYS A 270 13.72 34.65 -1.78
N GLY A 271 12.74 35.53 -1.95
CA GLY A 271 12.40 36.17 -3.22
C GLY A 271 10.91 36.12 -3.53
N THR A 272 10.35 34.91 -3.59
CA THR A 272 8.91 34.71 -3.82
C THR A 272 8.10 34.69 -2.52
N GLY A 273 8.72 34.34 -1.39
CA GLY A 273 8.05 34.11 -0.11
C GLY A 273 7.25 32.80 -0.04
N VAL A 274 7.33 31.95 -1.08
CA VAL A 274 6.69 30.63 -1.10
C VAL A 274 7.24 29.77 0.03
N ARG A 275 6.35 29.03 0.68
CA ARG A 275 6.67 28.10 1.77
C ARG A 275 6.41 26.67 1.31
N PHE A 276 7.31 25.77 1.68
CA PHE A 276 7.14 24.34 1.47
C PHE A 276 7.41 23.61 2.78
N GLU A 277 6.64 22.57 3.03
CA GLU A 277 6.66 21.80 4.27
C GLU A 277 6.89 20.33 3.93
N GLU A 278 7.82 19.71 4.63
CA GLU A 278 8.09 18.27 4.56
C GLU A 278 8.07 17.72 5.98
N SER A 279 7.60 16.48 6.15
CA SER A 279 7.62 15.80 7.45
C SER A 279 8.09 14.36 7.32
N VAL A 280 8.89 13.92 8.28
CA VAL A 280 9.41 12.55 8.39
C VAL A 280 9.18 12.05 9.80
N VAL A 281 8.75 10.78 9.91
CA VAL A 281 8.68 10.06 11.20
C VAL A 281 9.93 9.20 11.30
N LEU A 282 10.63 9.30 12.43
CA LEU A 282 11.82 8.54 12.74
C LEU A 282 11.58 7.69 14.00
N ASP A 283 11.51 6.38 13.84
CA ASP A 283 11.30 5.45 14.95
C ASP A 283 12.51 5.43 15.88
N VAL A 284 12.24 5.33 17.18
CA VAL A 284 13.26 5.20 18.23
C VAL A 284 13.50 3.72 18.50
N GLU A 285 14.68 3.24 18.13
CA GLU A 285 15.10 1.87 18.38
C GLU A 285 15.70 1.76 19.79
N ARG A 286 15.13 0.87 20.63
CA ARG A 286 15.65 0.62 21.98
C ARG A 286 16.46 -0.67 22.03
N ASN A 287 16.26 -1.55 21.05
CA ASN A 287 16.94 -2.84 20.96
C ASN A 287 17.95 -2.80 19.80
N PRO A 288 19.26 -2.80 20.09
CA PRO A 288 20.26 -2.81 19.03
C PRO A 288 20.33 -4.12 18.26
N LEU A 289 19.66 -5.18 18.74
CA LEU A 289 19.59 -6.48 18.12
C LEU A 289 18.14 -6.94 18.00
N ASP A 290 17.81 -7.46 16.82
CA ASP A 290 16.63 -8.28 16.59
C ASP A 290 17.09 -9.75 16.49
N LEU A 291 16.33 -10.66 17.09
CA LEU A 291 16.64 -12.08 17.14
C LEU A 291 15.50 -12.86 16.50
N ASP A 292 15.69 -13.24 15.23
CA ASP A 292 14.71 -14.01 14.45
C ASP A 292 15.06 -15.49 14.46
N LEU A 293 14.06 -16.35 14.69
CA LEU A 293 14.25 -17.80 14.71
C LEU A 293 13.82 -18.37 13.36
N HIS A 294 14.74 -18.34 12.40
CA HIS A 294 14.44 -18.62 11.00
C HIS A 294 14.23 -20.13 10.75
N VAL A 295 13.12 -20.49 10.10
CA VAL A 295 12.81 -21.87 9.66
C VAL A 295 12.94 -22.91 10.78
N SER A 296 12.04 -22.82 11.75
CA SER A 296 11.82 -23.87 12.74
C SER A 296 10.68 -24.80 12.31
N PRO A 297 10.83 -26.14 12.41
CA PRO A 297 9.69 -27.04 12.38
C PRO A 297 8.61 -26.59 13.39
N THR A 298 7.38 -26.35 12.93
CA THR A 298 6.25 -25.98 13.81
C THR A 298 5.79 -27.10 14.74
N HIS A 299 6.40 -28.28 14.61
CA HIS A 299 6.09 -29.47 15.39
C HIS A 299 7.39 -30.21 15.77
N PHE A 300 7.45 -30.70 17.00
CA PHE A 300 8.58 -31.46 17.54
C PHE A 300 8.19 -32.93 17.72
N LYS A 301 9.11 -33.86 17.44
CA LYS A 301 8.92 -35.29 17.72
C LYS A 301 9.59 -35.64 19.05
N PRO A 302 8.86 -36.14 20.06
CA PRO A 302 9.44 -36.53 21.34
C PRO A 302 10.59 -37.53 21.17
N GLY A 303 11.71 -37.32 21.87
CA GLY A 303 12.88 -38.20 21.84
C GLY A 303 13.90 -37.91 20.72
N PHE A 304 13.63 -36.95 19.84
CA PHE A 304 14.56 -36.50 18.80
C PHE A 304 15.17 -35.14 19.13
N VAL A 305 16.42 -34.93 18.74
CA VAL A 305 17.11 -33.64 18.88
C VAL A 305 16.47 -32.62 17.96
N TYR A 306 16.19 -31.44 18.50
CA TYR A 306 15.71 -30.29 17.73
C TYR A 306 16.86 -29.33 17.45
N ASN A 307 16.95 -28.89 16.19
CA ASN A 307 17.89 -27.86 15.76
C ASN A 307 17.07 -26.65 15.28
N GLY A 308 17.25 -25.51 15.95
CA GLY A 308 16.73 -24.22 15.49
C GLY A 308 17.86 -23.40 14.87
N LEU A 309 17.52 -22.61 13.85
CA LEU A 309 18.40 -21.59 13.30
C LEU A 309 17.94 -20.23 13.86
N VAL A 310 18.91 -19.42 14.28
CA VAL A 310 18.76 -18.04 14.76
C VAL A 310 19.69 -17.17 13.92
#